data_AF-A0A6L3XAB1-F1
#
_entry.id   AF-A0A6L3XAB1-F1
#
_cell.length_a   1.000
_cell.length_b   1.000
_cell.length_c   1.000
_cell.angle_alpha   90.00
_cell.angle_beta   90.00
_cell.angle_gamma   90.00
#
_symmetry.space_group_name_H-M   'P 1'
#
loop_
_entity.id
_entity.type
_entity.pdbx_description
1 polymer ?
#
loop_
_entity_poly.entity_id
_entity_poly.type
_entity_poly.pdbx_seq_one_letter_code
_entity_poly.pdbx_strand_id
1 'polypeptide(L)'
;GYQRAAVVHSGGMDEVSLHAPKLVAELNNGEVLNYQLEAADFGLTPYHQDALAGGTPEENRDILTRLLQGKGEAAHEAAVAANVAMLMRLHGEEDLKANAQKVLDVLRSGAAYDRVTALAARG
;
A
#
# COMPACT_ATOMS: atom_id res chain seq x y z
N GLY A 1 -6.70 3.86 -24.47
CA GLY A 1 -6.71 4.63 -23.21
C GLY A 1 -6.88 3.67 -22.06
N TYR A 2 -6.50 4.08 -20.84
CA TYR A 2 -6.77 3.31 -19.62
C TYR A 2 -8.28 3.12 -19.42
N GLN A 3 -8.69 1.96 -18.92
CA GLN A 3 -10.10 1.67 -18.58
C GLN A 3 -10.41 2.06 -17.13
N ARG A 4 -9.46 1.79 -16.23
CA ARG A 4 -9.51 2.18 -14.82
C ARG A 4 -8.12 2.60 -14.36
N ALA A 5 -8.04 3.69 -13.60
CA ALA A 5 -6.78 4.21 -13.05
C ALA A 5 -7.07 5.12 -11.85
N ALA A 6 -6.09 5.31 -10.96
CA ALA A 6 -6.14 6.33 -9.93
C ALA A 6 -4.84 7.12 -9.90
N VAL A 7 -4.95 8.43 -9.83
CA VAL A 7 -3.84 9.34 -9.49
C VAL A 7 -4.05 9.77 -8.05
N VAL A 8 -2.99 9.67 -7.24
CA VAL A 8 -3.04 9.95 -5.80
C VAL A 8 -2.01 11.01 -5.42
N HIS A 9 -2.36 11.85 -4.46
CA HIS A 9 -1.44 12.77 -3.79
C HIS A 9 -1.81 12.89 -2.31
N SER A 10 -0.84 12.86 -1.42
CA SER A 10 -1.10 12.87 0.03
C SER A 10 -0.01 13.57 0.83
N GLY A 11 -0.31 14.72 1.42
CA GLY A 11 0.58 15.37 2.38
C GLY A 11 2.00 15.70 1.86
N GLY A 12 2.17 15.86 0.54
CA GLY A 12 3.49 16.03 -0.08
C GLY A 12 4.13 14.75 -0.64
N MET A 13 3.49 13.59 -0.42
CA MET A 13 3.90 12.29 -0.96
C MET A 13 3.13 11.93 -2.24
N ASP A 14 3.76 11.13 -3.09
CA ASP A 14 3.23 10.54 -4.33
C ASP A 14 2.58 9.17 -4.14
N GLU A 15 2.25 8.83 -2.89
CA GLU A 15 1.64 7.54 -2.49
C GLU A 15 0.40 7.72 -1.62
N VAL A 16 -0.32 6.61 -1.37
CA VAL A 16 -1.41 6.54 -0.39
C VAL A 16 -0.82 6.56 1.03
N SER A 17 -0.51 7.75 1.51
CA SER A 17 0.11 7.91 2.83
C SER A 17 -0.88 7.70 3.98
N LEU A 18 -0.38 7.45 5.20
CA LEU A 18 -1.22 7.30 6.40
C LEU A 18 -1.14 8.50 7.36
N HIS A 19 -0.30 9.50 7.07
CA HIS A 19 -0.09 10.66 7.92
C HIS A 19 -0.95 11.86 7.53
N ALA A 20 -1.55 11.84 6.34
CA ALA A 20 -2.37 12.91 5.79
C ALA A 20 -3.54 12.36 4.96
N PRO A 21 -4.55 13.19 4.66
CA PRO A 21 -5.56 12.82 3.69
C PRO A 21 -5.00 12.57 2.30
N LYS A 22 -5.71 11.77 1.51
CA LYS A 22 -5.31 11.37 0.15
C LYS A 22 -6.30 11.97 -0.83
N LEU A 23 -5.82 12.83 -1.71
CA LEU A 23 -6.58 13.33 -2.84
C LEU A 23 -6.47 12.32 -3.97
N VAL A 24 -7.60 11.85 -4.47
CA VAL A 24 -7.68 10.82 -5.50
C VAL A 24 -8.48 11.32 -6.69
N ALA A 25 -7.92 11.15 -7.88
CA ALA A 25 -8.63 11.24 -9.15
C ALA A 25 -8.72 9.83 -9.75
N GLU A 26 -9.88 9.19 -9.65
CA GLU A 26 -10.13 7.85 -10.18
C GLU A 26 -10.81 7.95 -11.56
N LEU A 27 -10.17 7.39 -12.59
CA LEU A 27 -10.78 7.12 -13.88
C LEU A 27 -11.48 5.76 -13.80
N ASN A 28 -12.75 5.70 -14.20
CA ASN A 28 -13.50 4.45 -14.35
C ASN A 28 -14.42 4.55 -15.57
N ASN A 29 -14.14 3.77 -16.61
CA ASN A 29 -14.95 3.68 -17.84
C ASN A 29 -15.23 5.03 -18.51
N GLY A 30 -14.22 5.90 -18.55
CA GLY A 30 -14.30 7.21 -19.19
C GLY A 30 -14.79 8.34 -18.28
N GLU A 31 -15.25 8.04 -17.06
CA GLU A 31 -15.61 9.04 -16.06
C GLU A 31 -14.47 9.24 -15.06
N VAL A 32 -14.23 10.49 -14.67
CA VAL A 32 -13.24 10.83 -13.63
C VAL A 32 -13.97 11.35 -12.40
N LEU A 33 -13.78 10.67 -11.28
CA LEU A 33 -14.29 11.05 -9.98
C LEU A 33 -13.15 11.55 -9.10
N ASN A 34 -13.36 12.70 -8.48
CA ASN A 34 -12.41 13.27 -7.52
C ASN A 34 -12.98 13.12 -6.11
N TYR A 35 -12.18 12.57 -5.21
CA TYR A 35 -12.58 12.37 -3.81
C TYR A 35 -11.36 12.36 -2.90
N GLN A 36 -11.62 12.40 -1.60
CA GLN A 36 -10.61 12.32 -0.56
C GLN A 36 -10.79 11.02 0.24
N LEU A 37 -9.68 10.40 0.64
CA LEU A 37 -9.65 9.25 1.54
C LEU A 37 -8.83 9.53 2.79
N GLU A 38 -9.27 9.00 3.91
CA GLU A 38 -8.60 8.99 5.21
C GLU A 38 -8.05 7.61 5.55
N ALA A 39 -7.18 7.49 6.56
CA ALA A 39 -6.64 6.18 6.97
C ALA A 39 -7.78 5.22 7.38
N ALA A 40 -8.84 5.77 7.99
CA ALA A 40 -10.01 5.04 8.43
C ALA A 40 -10.82 4.40 7.30
N ASP A 41 -10.73 4.90 6.06
CA ASP A 41 -11.40 4.30 4.90
C ASP A 41 -10.80 2.94 4.51
N PHE A 42 -9.54 2.71 4.89
CA PHE A 42 -8.84 1.44 4.77
C PHE A 42 -8.96 0.58 6.03
N GLY A 43 -9.63 1.07 7.08
CA GLY A 43 -9.68 0.40 8.39
C GLY A 43 -8.34 0.46 9.13
N LEU A 44 -7.45 1.39 8.77
CA LEU A 44 -6.12 1.55 9.32
C LEU A 44 -6.06 2.75 10.26
N THR A 45 -5.12 2.71 11.21
CA THR A 45 -4.78 3.86 12.05
C THR A 45 -3.81 4.77 11.33
N PRO A 46 -3.89 6.10 11.51
CA PRO A 46 -2.89 7.02 11.00
C PRO A 46 -1.55 6.82 11.72
N TYR A 47 -0.46 7.06 11.01
CA TYR A 47 0.92 7.01 11.53
C TYR A 47 1.63 8.33 11.25
N HIS A 48 2.60 8.70 12.08
CA HIS A 48 3.47 9.84 11.78
C HIS A 48 4.42 9.49 10.63
N GLN A 49 4.82 10.49 9.84
CA GLN A 49 5.72 10.29 8.69
C GLN A 49 7.04 9.61 9.09
N ASP A 50 7.57 9.95 10.27
CA ASP A 50 8.83 9.37 10.79
C ASP A 50 8.75 7.85 11.01
N ALA A 51 7.54 7.29 11.22
CA ALA A 51 7.36 5.85 11.39
C ALA A 51 7.47 5.07 10.06
N LEU A 52 7.54 5.78 8.93
CA LEU A 52 7.74 5.24 7.58
C LEU A 52 9.09 5.63 7.00
N ALA A 53 9.94 6.30 7.78
CA ALA A 53 11.23 6.75 7.32
C ALA A 53 12.14 5.56 6.99
N GLY A 54 12.69 5.56 5.78
CA GLY A 54 13.78 4.66 5.42
C GLY A 54 15.11 5.11 6.03
N GLY A 55 16.15 4.31 5.80
CA GLY A 55 17.52 4.59 6.19
C GLY A 55 18.50 4.42 5.03
N THR A 56 19.68 3.91 5.36
CA THR A 56 20.69 3.44 4.40
C THR A 56 20.16 2.32 3.51
N PRO A 57 20.80 2.02 2.36
CA PRO A 57 20.41 0.92 1.49
C PRO A 57 20.32 -0.43 2.22
N GLU A 58 21.24 -0.71 3.14
CA GLU A 58 21.28 -1.94 3.94
C GLU A 58 20.12 -2.00 4.92
N GLU A 59 19.82 -0.89 5.61
CA GLU A 59 18.66 -0.78 6.49
C GLU A 59 17.36 -0.96 5.72
N ASN A 60 17.23 -0.33 4.55
CA ASN A 60 16.05 -0.46 3.69
C ASN A 60 15.85 -1.90 3.21
N ARG A 61 16.94 -2.60 2.83
CA ARG A 61 16.90 -4.03 2.49
C ARG A 61 16.38 -4.86 3.66
N ASP A 62 16.88 -4.60 4.86
CA ASP A 62 16.52 -5.38 6.05
C ASP A 62 15.09 -5.07 6.51
N ILE A 63 14.64 -3.82 6.43
CA ILE A 63 13.24 -3.41 6.65
C ILE A 63 12.32 -4.13 5.67
N LEU A 64 12.60 -4.05 4.37
CA LEU A 64 11.78 -4.68 3.34
C LEU A 64 11.74 -6.21 3.49
N THR A 65 12.90 -6.82 3.79
CA THR A 65 12.99 -8.27 4.00
C THR A 65 12.14 -8.70 5.18
N ARG A 66 12.26 -8.02 6.34
CA ARG A 66 11.44 -8.30 7.51
C ARG A 66 9.95 -8.14 7.23
N LEU A 67 9.57 -7.04 6.57
CA LEU A 67 8.19 -6.76 6.19
C LEU A 67 7.58 -7.89 5.38
N LEU A 68 8.24 -8.30 4.29
CA LEU A 68 7.73 -9.33 3.40
C LEU A 68 7.74 -10.74 4.03
N GLN A 69 8.56 -10.96 5.06
CA GLN A 69 8.60 -12.18 5.88
C GLN A 69 7.59 -12.17 7.05
N GLY A 70 6.72 -11.17 7.16
CA GLY A 70 5.71 -11.06 8.21
C GLY A 70 6.26 -10.62 9.58
N LYS A 71 7.44 -9.98 9.59
CA LYS A 71 8.13 -9.46 10.79
C LYS A 71 8.37 -7.95 10.69
N GLY A 72 7.56 -7.27 9.89
CA GLY A 72 7.62 -5.83 9.68
C GLY A 72 7.12 -5.04 10.88
N GLU A 73 7.35 -3.74 10.85
CA GLU A 73 6.70 -2.82 11.78
C GLU A 73 5.29 -2.48 11.28
N ALA A 74 4.36 -2.25 12.20
CA ALA A 74 2.96 -2.04 11.88
C ALA A 74 2.72 -0.85 10.93
N ALA A 75 3.53 0.21 11.03
CA ALA A 75 3.46 1.35 10.13
C ALA A 75 3.79 0.95 8.68
N HIS A 76 4.88 0.22 8.47
CA HIS A 76 5.28 -0.29 7.15
C HIS A 76 4.24 -1.26 6.58
N GLU A 77 3.69 -2.16 7.40
CA GLU A 77 2.60 -3.06 6.99
C GLU A 77 1.38 -2.26 6.51
N ALA A 78 0.95 -1.27 7.29
CA ALA A 78 -0.22 -0.47 6.99
C ALA A 78 -0.02 0.39 5.72
N ALA A 79 1.17 0.97 5.51
CA ALA A 79 1.48 1.74 4.31
C ALA A 79 1.39 0.90 3.03
N VAL A 80 1.92 -0.34 3.06
CA VAL A 80 1.79 -1.28 1.94
C VAL A 80 0.32 -1.68 1.77
N ALA A 81 -0.38 -2.00 2.85
CA ALA A 81 -1.79 -2.40 2.81
C ALA A 81 -2.67 -1.33 2.16
N ALA A 82 -2.48 -0.05 2.47
CA ALA A 82 -3.26 1.04 1.89
C ALA A 82 -3.04 1.19 0.38
N ASN A 83 -1.77 1.18 -0.06
CA ASN A 83 -1.44 1.30 -1.49
C ASN A 83 -1.94 0.09 -2.29
N VAL A 84 -1.74 -1.13 -1.78
CA VAL A 84 -2.20 -2.35 -2.47
C VAL A 84 -3.74 -2.46 -2.44
N ALA A 85 -4.41 -2.00 -1.38
CA ALA A 85 -5.86 -1.96 -1.32
C ALA A 85 -6.46 -1.05 -2.40
N MET A 86 -5.83 0.11 -2.66
CA MET A 86 -6.20 0.97 -3.80
C MET A 86 -5.96 0.26 -5.13
N LEU A 87 -4.84 -0.44 -5.29
CA LEU A 87 -4.57 -1.21 -6.51
C LEU A 87 -5.61 -2.31 -6.75
N MET A 88 -6.04 -3.01 -5.69
CA MET A 88 -7.07 -4.05 -5.75
C MET A 88 -8.44 -3.47 -6.15
N ARG A 89 -8.78 -2.28 -5.66
CA ARG A 89 -9.98 -1.54 -6.09
C ARG A 89 -9.97 -1.30 -7.59
N LEU A 90 -8.84 -0.89 -8.16
CA LEU A 90 -8.72 -0.72 -9.62
C LEU A 90 -8.92 -2.02 -10.41
N HIS A 91 -8.87 -3.18 -9.75
CA HIS A 91 -9.15 -4.50 -10.31
C HIS A 91 -10.51 -5.08 -9.90
N GLY A 92 -11.41 -4.26 -9.35
CA GLY A 92 -12.80 -4.63 -9.05
C GLY A 92 -13.07 -5.07 -7.61
N GLU A 93 -12.06 -5.09 -6.74
CA GLU A 93 -12.29 -5.32 -5.30
C GLU A 93 -12.65 -3.98 -4.62
N GLU A 94 -13.93 -3.59 -4.60
CA GLU A 94 -14.33 -2.22 -4.23
C GLU A 94 -14.16 -1.86 -2.74
N ASP A 95 -14.14 -2.85 -1.84
CA ASP A 95 -14.07 -2.64 -0.39
C ASP A 95 -12.62 -2.46 0.09
N LEU A 96 -12.22 -1.21 0.29
CA LEU A 96 -10.87 -0.85 0.72
C LEU A 96 -10.48 -1.45 2.07
N LYS A 97 -11.43 -1.64 3.00
CA LYS A 97 -11.15 -2.22 4.32
C LYS A 97 -10.87 -3.71 4.21
N ALA A 98 -11.72 -4.42 3.47
CA ALA A 98 -11.53 -5.84 3.21
C ALA A 98 -10.22 -6.09 2.44
N ASN A 99 -9.91 -5.23 1.46
CA ASN A 99 -8.66 -5.31 0.70
C ASN A 99 -7.44 -5.10 1.59
N ALA A 100 -7.42 -4.05 2.42
CA ALA A 100 -6.31 -3.77 3.31
C ALA A 100 -6.08 -4.94 4.28
N GLN A 101 -7.15 -5.51 4.85
CA GLN A 101 -7.05 -6.67 5.72
C GLN A 101 -6.46 -7.89 4.99
N LYS A 102 -6.92 -8.18 3.77
CA LYS A 102 -6.39 -9.27 2.94
C LYS A 102 -4.89 -9.09 2.66
N VAL A 103 -4.42 -7.86 2.42
CA VAL A 103 -3.00 -7.56 2.24
C VAL A 103 -2.21 -7.79 3.52
N LEU A 104 -2.71 -7.32 4.66
CA LEU A 104 -2.07 -7.55 5.97
C LEU A 104 -1.91 -9.04 6.26
N ASP A 105 -2.93 -9.85 5.98
CA ASP A 105 -2.88 -11.30 6.17
C ASP A 105 -1.81 -11.95 5.29
N VAL A 106 -1.70 -11.53 4.03
CA VAL A 106 -0.64 -11.99 3.11
C VAL A 106 0.75 -11.59 3.59
N LEU A 107 0.94 -10.34 4.01
CA LEU A 107 2.23 -9.87 4.54
C LEU A 107 2.65 -10.67 5.77
N ARG A 108 1.75 -10.83 6.73
CA ARG A 108 2.00 -11.55 8.00
C ARG A 108 2.25 -13.04 7.81
N SER A 109 1.73 -13.63 6.74
CA SER A 109 2.00 -15.02 6.40
C SER A 109 3.44 -15.26 5.90
N GLY A 110 4.14 -14.21 5.46
CA GLY A 110 5.45 -14.32 4.84
C GLY A 110 5.44 -14.77 3.37
N ALA A 111 4.26 -15.12 2.81
CA ALA A 111 4.12 -15.61 1.44
C ALA A 111 4.57 -14.61 0.37
N ALA A 112 4.61 -13.32 0.70
CA ALA A 112 5.13 -12.28 -0.19
C ALA A 112 6.65 -12.46 -0.43
N TYR A 113 7.41 -12.85 0.59
CA TYR A 113 8.85 -13.08 0.47
C TYR A 113 9.20 -14.32 -0.39
N ASP A 114 8.33 -15.33 -0.41
CA ASP A 114 8.48 -16.50 -1.29
C ASP A 114 8.51 -16.09 -2.78
N ARG A 115 7.80 -15.01 -3.14
CA ARG A 115 7.83 -14.48 -4.51
C ARG A 115 9.15 -13.78 -4.83
N VAL A 116 9.76 -13.10 -3.86
CA VAL A 116 11.08 -12.49 -4.02
C VAL A 116 12.14 -13.57 -4.25
N THR A 117 12.15 -14.62 -3.43
CA THR A 117 13.09 -15.74 -3.56
C THR A 117 12.87 -16.52 -4.87
N ALA A 118 11.62 -16.80 -5.24
CA ALA A 118 11.31 -17.46 -6.51
C ALA A 118 11.70 -16.62 -7.73
N LEU A 119 11.66 -15.29 -7.65
CA LEU A 119 12.14 -14.40 -8.72
C LEU A 119 13.67 -14.39 -8.78
N ALA A 120 14.35 -14.30 -7.63
CA ALA A 120 15.82 -14.32 -7.55
C ALA A 120 16.43 -15.62 -8.09
N ALA A 121 15.75 -16.76 -7.90
CA ALA A 121 16.19 -18.06 -8.41
C ALA A 121 16.07 -18.22 -9.95
N ARG A 122 15.54 -17.21 -10.66
CA ARG A 122 15.46 -17.19 -12.13
C ARG A 122 16.67 -16.52 -12.78
N GLY A 123 17.64 -16.07 -11.97
CA GLY A 123 18.91 -15.47 -12.40
C GLY A 123 20.03 -16.48 -12.47
#